data_AF-U1QCG3-F1
#
_entry.id   AF-U1QCG3-F1
#
_cell.length_a   1.000
_cell.length_b   1.000
_cell.length_c   1.000
_cell.angle_alpha   90.00
_cell.angle_beta   90.00
_cell.angle_gamma   90.00
#
_symmetry.space_group_name_H-M   'P 1'
#
loop_
_entity.id
_entity.type
_entity.pdbx_description
1 polymer ?
#
loop_
_entity_poly.entity_id
_entity_poly.type
_entity_poly.pdbx_seq_one_letter_code
_entity_poly.pdbx_strand_id
1 'polypeptide(L)'
;MTAQDTSMQVTHRLLGIAVLIVLLVGLNFVVAAVDYRPYPNQDAIISEPAAHDDEQVFMFKNVETVSDTDPQAVILRETEPVVDIGLDGVTRAVTYRKEVTVDLSGATVSGEIVPGAYIQVYGQLRDESSVIDADRVVVDYQDPADYTYMYGMSILGLFVAVVYFFKHWRIDLRAGSFEPRGEQ
;
A
#
# COMPACT_ATOMS: atom_id res chain seq x y z
N MET A 1 -21.98 47.22 -14.18
CA MET A 1 -21.32 46.23 -13.31
C MET A 1 -20.06 45.79 -14.04
N THR A 2 -18.91 46.27 -13.59
CA THR A 2 -17.65 46.40 -14.35
C THR A 2 -16.76 45.17 -14.20
N ALA A 3 -15.88 44.90 -15.19
CA ALA A 3 -14.99 43.72 -15.29
C ALA A 3 -14.13 43.42 -14.04
N GLN A 4 -13.99 44.38 -13.14
CA GLN A 4 -13.27 44.27 -11.86
C GLN A 4 -14.02 43.36 -10.85
N ASP A 5 -15.35 43.32 -10.90
CA ASP A 5 -16.18 42.48 -10.01
C ASP A 5 -16.11 40.98 -10.39
N THR A 6 -16.01 40.71 -11.69
CA THR A 6 -15.92 39.34 -12.25
C THR A 6 -14.57 38.70 -11.96
N SER A 7 -13.48 39.47 -12.07
CA SER A 7 -12.12 39.02 -11.71
C SER A 7 -12.04 38.60 -10.25
N MET A 8 -12.64 39.39 -9.36
CA MET A 8 -12.61 39.12 -7.92
C MET A 8 -13.37 37.83 -7.59
N GLN A 9 -14.51 37.55 -8.21
CA GLN A 9 -15.25 36.30 -8.01
C GLN A 9 -14.47 35.06 -8.48
N VAL A 10 -13.76 35.14 -9.61
CA VAL A 10 -12.92 34.04 -10.11
C VAL A 10 -11.77 33.75 -9.15
N THR A 11 -11.11 34.78 -8.63
CA THR A 11 -10.02 34.62 -7.64
C THR A 11 -10.51 33.94 -6.36
N HIS A 12 -11.68 34.31 -5.84
CA HIS A 12 -12.26 33.65 -4.66
C HIS A 12 -12.61 32.18 -4.90
N ARG A 13 -13.12 31.84 -6.10
CA ARG A 13 -13.42 30.45 -6.47
C ARG A 13 -12.15 29.60 -6.61
N LEU A 14 -11.12 30.12 -7.27
CA LEU A 14 -9.83 29.45 -7.39
C LEU A 14 -9.17 29.26 -6.01
N LEU A 15 -9.28 30.26 -5.13
CA LEU A 15 -8.83 30.16 -3.75
C LEU A 15 -9.61 29.05 -3.01
N GLY A 16 -10.93 29.00 -3.16
CA GLY A 16 -11.77 27.95 -2.57
C GLY A 16 -11.41 26.55 -3.04
N ILE A 17 -11.17 26.37 -4.34
CA ILE A 17 -10.71 25.09 -4.92
C ILE A 17 -9.33 24.73 -4.38
N ALA A 18 -8.39 25.67 -4.35
CA ALA A 18 -7.06 25.43 -3.81
C ALA A 18 -7.11 25.02 -2.33
N VAL A 19 -7.93 25.70 -1.52
CA VAL A 19 -8.16 25.34 -0.12
C VAL A 19 -8.77 23.94 -0.01
N LEU A 20 -9.77 23.59 -0.82
CA LEU A 20 -10.35 22.25 -0.84
C LEU A 20 -9.33 21.17 -1.19
N ILE A 21 -8.49 21.41 -2.20
CA ILE A 21 -7.41 20.47 -2.57
C ILE A 21 -6.42 20.32 -1.41
N VAL A 22 -5.99 21.43 -0.80
CA VAL A 22 -5.06 21.39 0.35
C VAL A 22 -5.68 20.65 1.53
N LEU A 23 -6.96 20.87 1.83
CA LEU A 23 -7.67 20.16 2.89
C LEU A 23 -7.82 18.66 2.58
N LEU A 24 -8.13 18.30 1.33
CA LEU A 24 -8.20 16.90 0.89
C LEU A 24 -6.84 16.21 0.99
N VAL A 25 -5.78 16.84 0.48
CA VAL A 25 -4.41 16.30 0.56
C VAL A 25 -3.97 16.20 2.02
N GLY A 26 -4.21 17.24 2.82
CA GLY A 26 -3.90 17.27 4.25
C GLY A 26 -4.65 16.19 5.03
N LEU A 27 -5.94 15.99 4.76
CA LEU A 27 -6.74 14.92 5.36
C LEU A 27 -6.20 13.55 4.99
N ASN A 28 -5.88 13.31 3.70
CA ASN A 28 -5.28 12.04 3.27
C ASN A 28 -3.93 11.80 3.96
N PHE A 29 -3.10 12.84 4.11
CA PHE A 29 -1.82 12.73 4.81
C PHE A 29 -2.00 12.41 6.29
N VAL A 30 -2.91 13.10 6.99
CA VAL A 30 -3.19 12.83 8.41
C VAL A 30 -3.74 11.42 8.60
N VAL A 31 -4.67 10.97 7.75
CA VAL A 31 -5.21 9.60 7.81
C VAL A 31 -4.12 8.56 7.54
N ALA A 32 -3.24 8.81 6.56
CA ALA A 32 -2.11 7.92 6.27
C ALA A 32 -1.05 7.91 7.39
N ALA A 33 -0.90 8.99 8.14
CA ALA A 33 0.05 9.11 9.23
C ALA A 33 -0.42 8.44 10.53
N VAL A 34 -1.73 8.22 10.71
CA VAL A 34 -2.25 7.47 11.86
C VAL A 34 -2.13 5.98 11.55
N ASP A 35 -1.26 5.30 12.30
CA ASP A 35 -1.08 3.86 12.18
C ASP A 35 -2.23 3.12 12.88
N TYR A 36 -3.32 2.87 12.13
CA TYR A 36 -4.47 2.07 12.59
C TYR A 36 -4.25 0.56 12.47
N ARG A 37 -3.01 0.12 12.21
CA ARG A 37 -2.75 -1.30 11.97
C ARG A 37 -3.05 -2.10 13.25
N PRO A 38 -3.85 -3.17 13.16
CA PRO A 38 -4.11 -4.05 14.29
C PRO A 38 -2.95 -5.02 14.58
N TYR A 39 -1.85 -4.91 13.83
CA TYR A 39 -0.70 -5.81 13.86
C TYR A 39 0.57 -5.03 14.16
N PRO A 40 1.57 -5.64 14.83
CA PRO A 40 2.85 -5.00 15.09
C PRO A 40 3.55 -4.59 13.78
N ASN A 41 4.28 -3.48 13.84
CA ASN A 41 5.10 -3.04 12.72
C ASN A 41 6.44 -3.78 12.69
N GLN A 42 7.09 -3.81 11.52
CA GLN A 42 8.33 -4.55 11.32
C GLN A 42 9.46 -4.07 12.24
N ASP A 43 9.60 -2.76 12.45
CA ASP A 43 10.67 -2.19 13.26
C ASP A 43 10.53 -2.59 14.75
N ALA A 44 9.30 -2.63 15.26
CA ALA A 44 9.00 -3.10 16.61
C ALA A 44 9.37 -4.57 16.78
N ILE A 45 8.92 -5.42 15.84
CA ILE A 45 9.27 -6.86 15.82
C ILE A 45 10.79 -7.05 15.77
N ILE A 46 11.52 -6.25 14.99
CA ILE A 46 12.98 -6.34 14.90
C ILE A 46 13.64 -5.90 16.22
N SER A 47 13.11 -4.86 16.86
CA SER A 47 13.69 -4.30 18.08
C SER A 47 13.54 -5.22 19.30
N GLU A 48 12.38 -5.87 19.46
CA GLU A 48 12.06 -6.73 20.60
C GLU A 48 11.30 -7.99 20.15
N PRO A 49 11.95 -8.93 19.42
CA PRO A 49 11.25 -10.04 18.75
C PRO A 49 10.44 -10.93 19.70
N ALA A 50 11.02 -11.30 20.84
CA ALA A 50 10.36 -12.13 21.84
C ALA A 50 9.16 -11.45 22.51
N ALA A 51 9.07 -10.12 22.47
CA ALA A 51 7.92 -9.39 23.03
C ALA A 51 6.68 -9.48 22.15
N HIS A 52 6.87 -9.84 20.86
CA HIS A 52 5.81 -9.93 19.86
C HIS A 52 5.42 -11.37 19.53
N ASP A 53 6.00 -12.36 20.20
CA ASP A 53 5.53 -13.74 20.12
C ASP A 53 4.05 -13.81 20.57
N ASP A 54 3.29 -14.74 19.98
CA ASP A 54 1.82 -14.87 20.10
C ASP A 54 1.00 -13.73 19.47
N GLU A 55 1.61 -12.63 19.02
CA GLU A 55 0.87 -11.58 18.31
C GLU A 55 0.49 -12.03 16.90
N GLN A 56 -0.72 -11.66 16.49
CA GLN A 56 -1.17 -11.88 15.13
C GLN A 56 -0.39 -10.95 14.18
N VAL A 57 0.02 -11.49 13.05
CA VAL A 57 0.64 -10.75 11.97
C VAL A 57 -0.05 -10.97 10.64
N PHE A 58 0.15 -9.98 9.78
CA PHE A 58 -0.31 -9.97 8.43
C PHE A 58 0.81 -9.45 7.54
N MET A 59 1.34 -10.32 6.69
CA MET A 59 2.51 -10.05 5.88
C MET A 59 2.19 -10.28 4.40
N PHE A 60 2.78 -9.44 3.55
CA PHE A 60 2.92 -9.73 2.12
C PHE A 60 4.38 -9.95 1.79
N LYS A 61 4.71 -11.02 1.07
CA LYS A 61 6.10 -11.31 0.67
C LYS A 61 6.16 -12.11 -0.64
N ASN A 62 7.23 -11.92 -1.40
CA ASN A 62 7.61 -12.86 -2.44
C ASN A 62 8.24 -14.10 -1.80
N VAL A 63 7.86 -15.27 -2.28
CA VAL A 63 8.47 -16.54 -1.88
C VAL A 63 9.81 -16.66 -2.57
N GLU A 64 10.90 -16.58 -1.82
CA GLU A 64 12.23 -16.82 -2.40
C GLU A 64 12.53 -18.32 -2.52
N THR A 65 12.20 -19.10 -1.49
CA THR A 65 12.49 -20.53 -1.45
C THR A 65 11.41 -21.26 -0.67
N VAL A 66 11.02 -22.44 -1.16
CA VAL A 66 10.19 -23.38 -0.42
C VAL A 66 11.11 -24.45 0.16
N SER A 67 10.88 -24.89 1.39
CA SER A 67 11.75 -25.88 2.03
C SER A 67 11.70 -27.22 1.28
N ASP A 68 12.84 -27.68 0.78
CA ASP A 68 12.95 -28.99 0.12
C ASP A 68 12.79 -30.17 1.10
N THR A 69 13.01 -29.91 2.39
CA THR A 69 13.01 -30.92 3.45
C THR A 69 11.70 -30.99 4.22
N ASP A 70 10.91 -29.91 4.21
CA ASP A 70 9.62 -29.85 4.88
C ASP A 70 8.60 -29.14 3.98
N PRO A 71 7.69 -29.89 3.32
CA PRO A 71 6.68 -29.29 2.44
C PRO A 71 5.63 -28.47 3.19
N GLN A 72 5.64 -28.51 4.53
CA GLN A 72 4.81 -27.65 5.37
C GLN A 72 5.55 -26.39 5.83
N ALA A 73 6.78 -26.13 5.36
CA ALA A 73 7.52 -24.94 5.71
C ALA A 73 7.91 -24.10 4.48
N VAL A 74 7.64 -22.80 4.54
CA VAL A 74 8.11 -21.83 3.53
C VAL A 74 9.14 -20.92 4.15
N ILE A 75 10.29 -20.76 3.47
CA ILE A 75 11.39 -19.95 3.97
C ILE A 75 11.36 -18.61 3.25
N LEU A 76 10.96 -17.57 3.99
CA LEU A 76 10.99 -16.20 3.50
C LEU A 76 12.32 -15.57 3.90
N ARG A 77 13.07 -15.11 2.90
CA ARG A 77 14.35 -14.43 3.09
C ARG A 77 14.20 -12.97 2.71
N GLU A 78 14.90 -12.14 3.46
CA GLU A 78 15.08 -10.73 3.15
C GLU A 78 16.56 -10.43 3.20
N THR A 79 17.05 -9.88 2.10
CA THR A 79 18.45 -9.53 1.90
C THR A 79 18.54 -8.02 1.79
N GLU A 80 18.96 -7.37 2.87
CA GLU A 80 19.14 -5.91 2.88
C GLU A 80 20.63 -5.55 2.87
N PRO A 81 21.09 -4.70 1.94
CA PRO A 81 22.42 -4.13 2.01
C PRO A 81 22.44 -3.06 3.12
N VAL A 82 23.13 -3.37 4.20
CA VAL A 82 23.31 -2.46 5.34
C VAL A 82 24.72 -1.91 5.31
N VAL A 83 24.86 -0.67 5.75
CA VAL A 83 26.15 -0.01 5.89
C VAL A 83 26.54 -0.08 7.37
N ASP A 84 27.45 -0.98 7.70
CA ASP A 84 27.98 -1.11 9.06
C ASP A 84 29.13 -0.13 9.27
N ILE A 85 29.18 0.49 10.46
CA ILE A 85 30.28 1.35 10.88
C ILE A 85 31.03 0.59 11.96
N GLY A 86 32.17 0.02 11.58
CA GLY A 86 33.01 -0.70 12.52
C GLY A 86 33.47 0.19 13.67
N LEU A 87 33.87 -0.42 14.79
CA LEU A 87 34.48 0.30 15.93
C LEU A 87 35.78 1.03 15.56
N ASP A 88 36.36 0.70 14.39
CA ASP A 88 37.50 1.37 13.75
C ASP A 88 37.09 2.61 12.92
N GLY A 89 35.80 2.94 12.86
CA GLY A 89 35.24 4.02 12.05
C GLY A 89 35.17 3.70 10.55
N VAL A 90 35.48 2.46 10.15
CA VAL A 90 35.47 2.04 8.74
C VAL A 90 34.07 1.58 8.35
N THR A 91 33.54 2.21 7.32
CA THR A 91 32.26 1.85 6.72
C THR A 91 32.39 0.60 5.83
N ARG A 92 31.57 -0.42 6.06
CA ARG A 92 31.53 -1.64 5.23
C ARG A 92 30.11 -1.94 4.77
N ALA A 93 29.96 -2.31 3.51
CA ALA A 93 28.72 -2.91 3.03
C ALA A 93 28.62 -4.32 3.60
N VAL A 94 27.62 -4.55 4.44
CA VAL A 94 27.29 -5.85 5.03
C VAL A 94 25.89 -6.23 4.54
N THR A 95 25.69 -7.47 4.16
CA THR A 95 24.37 -7.95 3.77
C THR A 95 23.73 -8.59 5.00
N TYR A 96 22.67 -7.98 5.52
CA TYR A 96 21.86 -8.60 6.55
C TYR A 96 20.87 -9.55 5.89
N ARG A 97 20.87 -10.81 6.34
CA ARG A 97 19.92 -11.82 5.90
C ARG A 97 18.98 -12.11 7.06
N LYS A 98 17.72 -11.70 6.92
CA LYS A 98 16.65 -12.14 7.81
C LYS A 98 15.98 -13.35 7.17
N GLU A 99 15.81 -14.42 7.94
CA GLU A 99 15.10 -15.62 7.54
C GLU A 99 13.91 -15.78 8.48
N VAL A 100 12.72 -15.93 7.90
CA VAL A 100 11.48 -16.20 8.62
C VAL A 100 10.88 -17.47 8.05
N THR A 101 10.57 -18.43 8.91
CA THR A 101 9.90 -19.67 8.52
C THR A 101 8.40 -19.49 8.66
N VAL A 102 7.64 -19.83 7.64
CA VAL A 102 6.18 -19.91 7.73
C VAL A 102 5.80 -21.38 7.85
N ASP A 103 5.23 -21.76 8.99
CA ASP A 103 4.67 -23.09 9.23
C ASP A 103 3.25 -23.15 8.65
N LEU A 104 3.04 -24.11 7.75
CA LEU A 104 1.78 -24.34 7.03
C LEU A 104 0.98 -25.52 7.59
N SER A 105 1.48 -26.21 8.61
CA SER A 105 0.90 -27.46 9.11
C SER A 105 -0.58 -27.35 9.53
N GLY A 106 -0.99 -26.17 10.00
CA GLY A 106 -2.38 -25.83 10.32
C GLY A 106 -3.09 -24.90 9.31
N ALA A 107 -2.40 -24.47 8.25
CA ALA A 107 -2.83 -23.36 7.42
C ALA A 107 -3.85 -23.75 6.35
N THR A 108 -4.80 -22.85 6.09
CA THR A 108 -5.58 -22.89 4.84
C THR A 108 -4.82 -22.16 3.72
N VAL A 109 -4.37 -22.90 2.70
CA VAL A 109 -3.62 -22.34 1.56
C VAL A 109 -4.51 -22.23 0.32
N SER A 110 -4.57 -21.04 -0.30
CA SER A 110 -5.47 -20.79 -1.44
C SER A 110 -4.98 -21.32 -2.79
N GLY A 111 -3.72 -21.73 -2.90
CA GLY A 111 -3.08 -22.14 -4.15
C GLY A 111 -1.72 -22.80 -3.94
N GLU A 112 -1.02 -23.10 -5.04
CA GLU A 112 0.31 -23.69 -4.97
C GLU A 112 1.36 -22.62 -4.66
N ILE A 113 2.15 -22.85 -3.60
CA ILE A 113 3.25 -21.97 -3.21
C ILE A 113 4.50 -22.41 -3.97
N VAL A 114 4.96 -21.57 -4.88
CA VAL A 114 6.18 -21.79 -5.66
C VAL A 114 7.15 -20.62 -5.47
N PRO A 115 8.47 -20.83 -5.63
CA PRO A 115 9.42 -19.73 -5.70
C PRO A 115 8.99 -18.69 -6.75
N GLY A 116 9.01 -17.40 -6.36
CA GLY A 116 8.55 -16.27 -7.15
C GLY A 116 7.07 -15.92 -6.98
N ALA A 117 6.27 -16.75 -6.29
CA ALA A 117 4.89 -16.39 -5.97
C ALA A 117 4.84 -15.23 -4.97
N TYR A 118 3.87 -14.33 -5.13
CA TYR A 118 3.56 -13.34 -4.10
C TYR A 118 2.53 -13.95 -3.16
N ILE A 119 2.83 -13.96 -1.86
CA ILE A 119 1.93 -14.54 -0.87
C ILE A 119 1.57 -13.51 0.18
N GLN A 120 0.39 -13.74 0.73
CA GLN A 120 -0.18 -13.00 1.84
C GLN A 120 -0.39 -13.99 2.99
N VAL A 121 0.34 -13.78 4.07
CA VAL A 121 0.37 -14.68 5.23
C VAL A 121 -0.37 -14.03 6.39
N TYR A 122 -1.30 -14.78 6.96
CA TYR A 122 -1.97 -14.48 8.22
C TYR A 122 -1.60 -15.56 9.22
N GLY A 123 -1.04 -15.17 10.36
CA GLY A 123 -0.62 -16.13 11.38
C GLY A 123 -0.14 -15.46 12.65
N GLN A 124 0.38 -16.25 13.58
CA GLN A 124 0.96 -15.78 14.84
C GLN A 124 2.48 -15.88 14.82
N LEU A 125 3.15 -14.90 15.41
CA LEU A 125 4.60 -14.95 15.60
C LEU A 125 4.97 -15.97 16.69
N ARG A 126 6.04 -16.71 16.45
CA ARG A 126 6.60 -17.75 17.31
C ARG A 126 8.12 -17.69 17.24
N ASP A 127 8.74 -18.30 18.25
CA ASP A 127 10.19 -18.52 18.32
C ASP A 127 10.98 -17.22 18.11
N GLU A 128 10.76 -16.22 18.96
CA GLU A 128 11.40 -14.90 18.85
C GLU A 128 11.13 -14.23 17.50
N SER A 129 9.87 -14.31 17.04
CA SER A 129 9.40 -13.81 15.75
C SER A 129 10.15 -14.36 14.52
N SER A 130 10.80 -15.52 14.65
CA SER A 130 11.49 -16.20 13.54
C SER A 130 10.59 -17.21 12.81
N VAL A 131 9.49 -17.60 13.44
CA VAL A 131 8.48 -18.50 12.87
C VAL A 131 7.12 -17.79 12.83
N ILE A 132 6.37 -18.01 11.76
CA ILE A 132 4.96 -17.63 11.66
C ILE A 132 4.15 -18.92 11.59
N ASP A 133 3.37 -19.19 12.64
CA ASP A 133 2.36 -20.24 12.64
C ASP A 133 1.15 -19.74 11.83
N ALA A 134 1.01 -20.22 10.59
CA ALA A 134 0.05 -19.64 9.65
C ALA A 134 -1.35 -20.22 9.83
N ASP A 135 -2.34 -19.34 9.97
CA ASP A 135 -3.76 -19.68 9.90
C ASP A 135 -4.22 -19.78 8.45
N ARG A 136 -3.75 -18.83 7.62
CA ARG A 136 -4.17 -18.70 6.23
C ARG A 136 -3.07 -18.11 5.38
N VAL A 137 -2.85 -18.73 4.22
CA VAL A 137 -1.96 -18.22 3.19
C VAL A 137 -2.76 -18.02 1.90
N VAL A 138 -2.77 -16.79 1.41
CA VAL A 138 -3.33 -16.46 0.11
C VAL A 138 -2.19 -16.30 -0.87
N VAL A 139 -2.16 -17.16 -1.89
CA VAL A 139 -1.24 -17.06 -3.01
C VAL A 139 -1.84 -16.10 -4.03
N ASP A 140 -1.15 -14.99 -4.25
CA ASP A 140 -1.47 -14.00 -5.26
C ASP A 140 -0.49 -14.18 -6.43
N TYR A 141 -1.01 -14.72 -7.54
CA TYR A 141 -0.27 -14.72 -8.78
C TYR A 141 -0.38 -13.31 -9.34
N GLN A 142 0.57 -12.44 -8.99
CA GLN A 142 0.65 -11.09 -9.56
C GLN A 142 0.77 -11.17 -11.08
N ASP A 143 -0.36 -11.19 -11.78
CA ASP A 143 -0.41 -11.12 -13.23
C ASP A 143 -0.31 -9.63 -13.62
N PRO A 144 0.62 -9.23 -14.50
CA PRO A 144 0.59 -7.90 -15.11
C PRO A 144 -0.78 -7.51 -15.68
N ALA A 145 -1.61 -8.48 -16.05
CA ALA A 145 -3.00 -8.28 -16.46
C ALA A 145 -3.89 -7.71 -15.35
N ASP A 146 -3.66 -8.03 -14.08
CA ASP A 146 -4.45 -7.52 -12.95
C ASP A 146 -4.24 -6.03 -12.75
N TYR A 147 -2.98 -5.58 -12.85
CA TYR A 147 -2.67 -4.15 -12.89
C TYR A 147 -3.31 -3.47 -14.10
N THR A 148 -3.25 -4.11 -15.26
CA THR A 148 -3.85 -3.58 -16.50
C THR A 148 -5.36 -3.45 -16.36
N TYR A 149 -6.02 -4.42 -15.74
CA TYR A 149 -7.46 -4.39 -15.44
C TYR A 149 -7.80 -3.27 -14.46
N MET A 150 -7.08 -3.19 -13.33
CA MET A 150 -7.31 -2.17 -12.31
C MET A 150 -7.15 -0.75 -12.87
N TYR A 151 -6.04 -0.48 -13.57
CA TYR A 151 -5.81 0.81 -14.18
C TYR A 151 -6.78 1.07 -15.34
N GLY A 152 -7.06 0.07 -16.16
CA GLY A 152 -8.00 0.17 -17.27
C GLY A 152 -9.41 0.56 -16.81
N MET A 153 -9.93 -0.09 -15.78
CA MET A 153 -11.23 0.23 -15.19
C MET A 153 -11.24 1.60 -14.52
N SER A 154 -10.15 1.99 -13.86
CA SER A 154 -10.02 3.32 -13.25
C SER A 154 -10.04 4.44 -14.29
N ILE A 155 -9.30 4.25 -15.39
CA ILE A 155 -9.28 5.17 -16.53
C ILE A 155 -10.67 5.25 -17.17
N LEU A 156 -11.33 4.11 -17.39
CA LEU A 156 -12.68 4.06 -17.95
C LEU A 156 -13.68 4.81 -17.05
N GLY A 157 -13.64 4.58 -15.74
CA GLY A 157 -14.48 5.28 -14.77
C GLY A 157 -14.25 6.79 -14.79
N LEU A 158 -12.98 7.23 -14.86
CA LEU A 158 -12.63 8.64 -15.02
C LEU A 158 -13.19 9.23 -16.32
N PHE A 159 -13.04 8.52 -17.45
CA PHE A 159 -13.61 8.96 -18.72
C PHE A 159 -15.13 9.11 -18.66
N VAL A 160 -15.84 8.14 -18.08
CA VAL A 160 -17.30 8.22 -17.90
C VAL A 160 -17.67 9.43 -17.04
N ALA A 161 -16.97 9.65 -15.92
CA ALA A 161 -17.20 10.79 -15.05
C ALA A 161 -16.95 12.13 -15.78
N VAL A 162 -15.86 12.23 -16.54
CA VAL A 162 -15.50 13.41 -17.33
C VAL A 162 -16.54 13.69 -18.41
N VAL A 163 -16.94 12.67 -19.19
CA VAL A 163 -17.98 12.81 -20.23
C VAL A 163 -19.32 13.20 -19.61
N TYR A 164 -19.71 12.56 -18.51
CA TYR A 164 -20.94 12.88 -17.80
C TYR A 164 -20.92 14.32 -17.26
N PHE A 165 -19.80 14.75 -16.69
CA PHE A 165 -19.59 16.11 -16.23
C PHE A 165 -19.74 17.11 -17.38
N PHE A 166 -19.01 16.94 -18.48
CA PHE A 166 -19.12 17.85 -19.63
C PHE A 166 -20.46 17.79 -20.36
N LYS A 167 -21.20 16.67 -20.25
CA LYS A 167 -22.56 16.56 -20.78
C LYS A 167 -23.55 17.43 -20.00
N HIS A 168 -23.45 17.46 -18.67
CA HIS A 168 -24.40 18.15 -17.80
C HIS A 168 -23.90 19.52 -17.34
N TRP A 169 -22.63 19.85 -17.53
CA TRP A 169 -22.03 21.09 -17.06
C TRP A 169 -21.28 21.79 -18.19
N ARG A 170 -21.56 23.07 -18.37
CA ARG A 170 -20.80 23.97 -19.24
C ARG A 170 -19.73 24.64 -18.38
N ILE A 171 -18.47 24.48 -18.77
CA ILE A 171 -17.37 25.23 -18.17
C ILE A 171 -17.33 26.61 -18.81
N ASP A 172 -17.68 27.65 -18.05
CA ASP A 172 -17.36 29.02 -18.44
C ASP A 172 -16.01 29.41 -17.84
N LEU A 173 -14.97 29.26 -18.66
CA LEU A 173 -13.60 29.60 -18.27
C LEU A 173 -13.41 31.11 -18.03
N ARG A 174 -14.27 31.96 -18.60
CA ARG A 174 -14.18 33.42 -18.40
C ARG A 174 -14.78 33.83 -17.06
N ALA A 175 -15.87 33.17 -16.64
CA ALA A 175 -16.52 33.41 -15.35
C ALA A 175 -16.01 32.51 -14.22
N GLY A 176 -15.17 31.50 -14.53
CA GLY A 176 -14.75 30.48 -13.59
C GLY A 176 -15.93 29.75 -12.95
N SER A 177 -17.00 29.50 -13.71
CA SER A 177 -18.22 28.81 -13.24
C SER A 177 -18.43 27.49 -13.97
N PHE A 178 -19.09 26.57 -13.28
CA PHE A 178 -19.77 25.44 -13.90
C PHE A 178 -21.27 25.73 -13.93
N GLU A 179 -21.84 25.80 -15.12
CA GLU A 179 -23.27 26.04 -15.31
C GLU A 179 -23.95 24.73 -15.73
N PRO A 180 -25.07 24.31 -15.11
CA PRO A 180 -25.84 23.18 -15.60
C PRO A 180 -26.28 23.41 -17.05
N ARG A 181 -26.03 22.43 -17.93
CA ARG A 181 -26.62 22.39 -19.27
C ARG A 181 -28.04 21.87 -19.15
N GLY A 182 -29.03 22.75 -19.32
CA GLY A 182 -30.44 22.35 -19.45
C GLY A 182 -31.45 23.09 -18.59
N GLU A 183 -31.08 24.11 -17.82
CA GLU A 183 -32.06 25.04 -17.27
C GLU A 183 -32.48 26.06 -18.35
N GLN A 184 -33.52 25.71 -19.09
CA GLN A 184 -34.48 26.66 -19.68
C GLN A 184 -35.83 26.46 -19.01
#